data_AF-A0A812V0M0-F1
#
_entry.id   AF-A0A812V0M0-F1
#
_cell.length_a   1.000
_cell.length_b   1.000
_cell.length_c   1.000
_cell.angle_alpha   90.00
_cell.angle_beta   90.00
_cell.angle_gamma   90.00
#
_symmetry.space_group_name_H-M   'P 1'
#
loop_
_entity.id
_entity.type
_entity.pdbx_description
1 polymer ?
#
loop_
_entity_poly.entity_id
_entity_poly.type
_entity_poly.pdbx_seq_one_letter_code
_entity_poly.pdbx_strand_id
1 'polypeptide(L)'
;MAVTLPMDVGSLDNHVQNASDHPSQMFEGCKAPRAPRAAKVLLSEGSADAVFQESKLSDDFETNSSEKRCGANDLAVIQARWDKGPRVSCCPVSRADCNGCSYFSGGCKGRQAAFVKRPGDSGHSACSDIAGWISEDGKTCQQLAASSCSETRFLGSSSNEACCKCGGGILTSTPFKYEDHVFTLTENVNLWPKPRTASHYGLTEDCEFALYGLTLVGGSGQVKYIDSAKKPSQPFKVTCKAPAESSHYGDETKRLPSQLTRSW
;
A
#
# COMPACT_ATOMS: atom_id res chain seq x y z
N MET A 1 27.79 15.00 12.62
CA MET A 1 27.56 13.74 13.38
C MET A 1 26.09 13.40 13.22
N ALA A 2 25.79 12.22 12.68
CA ALA A 2 24.53 11.94 11.99
C ALA A 2 24.06 10.52 12.34
N VAL A 3 22.78 10.36 12.67
CA VAL A 3 22.11 9.05 12.86
C VAL A 3 21.20 8.80 11.67
N THR A 4 21.45 7.75 10.88
CA THR A 4 20.58 7.37 9.75
C THR A 4 19.78 6.13 10.12
N LEU A 5 18.47 6.14 9.83
CA LEU A 5 17.56 5.04 10.12
C LEU A 5 16.93 4.49 8.83
N PRO A 6 17.66 3.68 8.03
CA PRO A 6 17.02 2.98 6.94
C PRO A 6 16.23 1.81 7.54
N MET A 7 14.91 1.85 7.42
CA MET A 7 14.04 0.74 7.78
C MET A 7 13.55 0.05 6.52
N ASP A 8 13.82 -1.23 6.42
CA ASP A 8 13.35 -2.05 5.30
C ASP A 8 11.96 -2.61 5.64
N VAL A 9 11.06 -2.48 4.67
CA VAL A 9 9.67 -2.91 4.83
C VAL A 9 9.59 -4.34 4.37
N GLY A 10 9.54 -5.27 5.32
CA GLY A 10 9.16 -6.64 5.02
C GLY A 10 7.71 -6.64 4.55
N SER A 11 7.49 -6.71 3.24
CA SER A 11 6.24 -7.24 2.70
C SER A 11 6.07 -8.63 3.30
N LEU A 12 4.92 -8.90 3.91
CA LEU A 12 4.56 -10.27 4.28
C LEU A 12 4.47 -11.07 2.98
N ASP A 13 5.56 -11.75 2.63
CA ASP A 13 5.54 -12.80 1.63
C ASP A 13 4.62 -13.89 2.20
N ASN A 14 3.38 -13.92 1.69
CA ASN A 14 2.48 -15.03 1.91
C ASN A 14 3.13 -16.27 1.30
N HIS A 15 3.82 -17.04 2.14
CA HIS A 15 4.26 -18.38 1.80
C HIS A 15 3.02 -19.27 1.64
N VAL A 16 2.49 -19.31 0.42
CA VAL A 16 1.60 -20.39 -0.01
C VAL A 16 2.47 -21.64 -0.10
N GLN A 17 2.41 -22.48 0.94
CA GLN A 17 2.94 -23.83 0.87
C GLN A 17 2.05 -24.64 -0.08
N ASN A 18 2.46 -24.75 -1.35
CA ASN A 18 1.91 -25.73 -2.27
C ASN A 18 2.46 -27.11 -1.88
N ALA A 19 1.65 -27.87 -1.15
CA ALA A 19 1.82 -29.31 -1.02
C ALA A 19 0.99 -30.01 -2.09
N SER A 20 1.66 -30.65 -3.06
CA SER A 20 1.43 -32.04 -3.49
C SER A 20 1.88 -32.24 -4.95
N ASP A 21 2.81 -33.18 -5.11
CA ASP A 21 3.28 -33.76 -6.35
C ASP A 21 2.13 -34.25 -7.24
N HIS A 22 2.08 -33.75 -8.47
CA HIS A 22 1.43 -34.44 -9.58
C HIS A 22 2.41 -34.56 -10.77
N PRO A 23 2.49 -35.75 -11.40
CA PRO A 23 3.42 -36.01 -12.47
C PRO A 23 3.07 -35.20 -13.72
N SER A 24 4.12 -34.70 -14.37
CA SER A 24 4.12 -33.88 -15.57
C SER A 24 3.27 -34.48 -16.69
N GLN A 25 2.07 -33.94 -16.90
CA GLN A 25 1.41 -34.02 -18.20
C GLN A 25 1.81 -32.78 -19.01
N MET A 26 2.44 -33.05 -20.14
CA MET A 26 2.87 -32.06 -21.11
C MET A 26 1.67 -31.28 -21.61
N PHE A 27 1.67 -29.96 -21.43
CA PHE A 27 0.75 -29.07 -22.12
C PHE A 27 1.16 -29.00 -23.60
N GLU A 28 0.42 -29.68 -24.47
CA GLU A 28 0.40 -29.35 -25.89
C GLU A 28 -0.20 -27.96 -26.06
N GLY A 29 0.62 -27.02 -26.56
CA GLY A 29 0.23 -25.63 -26.74
C GLY A 29 -0.96 -25.47 -27.68
N CYS A 30 -1.85 -24.54 -27.32
CA CYS A 30 -2.91 -24.07 -28.19
C CYS A 30 -2.31 -23.50 -29.50
N LYS A 31 -2.56 -24.16 -30.63
CA LYS A 31 -2.32 -23.57 -31.95
C LYS A 31 -3.26 -22.38 -32.13
N ALA A 32 -2.71 -21.18 -32.28
CA ALA A 32 -3.45 -20.00 -32.68
C ALA A 32 -4.18 -20.26 -34.02
N PRO A 33 -5.46 -19.88 -34.18
CA PRO A 33 -6.11 -19.92 -35.48
C PRO A 33 -5.43 -18.95 -36.45
N ARG A 34 -5.23 -19.41 -37.68
CA ARG A 34 -4.68 -18.61 -38.78
C ARG A 34 -5.53 -17.35 -38.96
N ALA A 35 -4.88 -16.19 -38.95
CA ALA A 35 -5.51 -14.92 -39.28
C ALA A 35 -6.14 -14.99 -40.69
N PRO A 36 -7.34 -14.42 -40.90
CA PRO A 36 -7.90 -14.28 -42.24
C PRO A 36 -6.99 -13.39 -43.10
N ARG A 37 -6.83 -13.78 -44.37
CA ARG A 37 -6.08 -13.05 -45.38
C ARG A 37 -6.61 -11.61 -45.47
N ALA A 38 -5.75 -10.65 -45.14
CA ALA A 38 -6.01 -9.24 -45.35
C ALA A 38 -6.25 -8.98 -46.85
N ALA A 39 -7.37 -8.32 -47.15
CA ALA A 39 -7.63 -7.76 -48.45
C ALA A 39 -6.55 -6.73 -48.80
N LYS A 40 -6.08 -6.80 -50.04
CA LYS A 40 -5.06 -5.97 -50.64
C LYS A 40 -5.62 -4.55 -50.79
N VAL A 41 -5.43 -3.70 -49.79
CA VAL A 41 -5.64 -2.25 -49.91
C VAL A 41 -4.42 -1.67 -50.60
N LEU A 42 -4.62 -1.23 -51.85
CA LEU A 42 -3.66 -0.46 -52.62
C LEU A 42 -3.47 0.90 -51.94
N LEU A 43 -2.30 1.12 -51.35
CA LEU A 43 -1.82 2.46 -51.03
C LEU A 43 -0.57 2.72 -51.88
N SER A 44 -0.68 3.78 -52.65
CA SER A 44 0.32 4.38 -53.51
C SER A 44 1.57 4.78 -52.72
N GLU A 45 2.72 4.50 -53.33
CA GLU A 45 4.04 4.93 -52.87
C GLU A 45 4.14 6.45 -52.90
N GLY A 46 4.25 7.05 -51.71
CA GLY A 46 4.56 8.46 -51.51
C GLY A 46 5.64 8.58 -50.46
N SER A 47 6.88 8.81 -50.92
CA SER A 47 8.06 9.04 -50.10
C SER A 47 7.92 10.34 -49.30
N ALA A 48 8.02 10.24 -47.98
CA ALA A 48 8.48 11.33 -47.13
C ALA A 48 9.04 10.73 -45.84
N ASP A 49 10.32 11.02 -45.58
CA ASP A 49 11.05 10.69 -44.37
C ASP A 49 10.34 11.28 -43.14
N ALA A 50 9.53 10.48 -42.46
CA ALA A 50 9.02 10.80 -41.14
C ALA A 50 10.10 10.42 -40.11
N VAL A 51 11.01 11.36 -39.85
CA VAL A 51 11.88 11.34 -38.67
C VAL A 51 10.98 11.37 -37.43
N PHE A 52 10.88 10.23 -36.75
CA PHE A 52 10.31 10.16 -35.40
C PHE A 52 11.22 10.96 -34.47
N GLN A 53 10.85 12.21 -34.19
CA GLN A 53 11.35 12.92 -33.02
C GLN A 53 10.72 12.27 -31.80
N GLU A 54 11.51 11.50 -31.05
CA GLU A 54 11.24 11.26 -29.63
C GLU A 54 11.17 12.63 -28.95
N SER A 55 9.95 13.11 -28.72
CA SER A 55 9.71 14.24 -27.83
C SER A 55 10.18 13.83 -26.45
N LYS A 56 11.34 14.39 -26.07
CA LYS A 56 11.83 14.44 -24.69
C LYS A 56 10.73 15.04 -23.81
N LEU A 57 9.90 14.18 -23.23
CA LEU A 57 8.99 14.50 -22.15
C LEU A 57 9.81 14.46 -20.84
N SER A 58 10.82 15.31 -20.74
CA SER A 58 11.71 15.41 -19.59
C SER A 58 11.57 16.78 -18.95
N ASP A 59 11.09 16.76 -17.70
CA ASP A 59 11.50 17.62 -16.58
C ASP A 59 10.94 19.03 -16.39
N ASP A 60 10.02 19.53 -17.22
CA ASP A 60 9.45 20.88 -17.01
C ASP A 60 8.02 20.90 -16.43
N PHE A 61 7.60 19.87 -15.68
CA PHE A 61 6.46 20.04 -14.75
C PHE A 61 6.94 20.72 -13.47
N GLU A 62 7.56 21.91 -13.62
CA GLU A 62 7.65 22.89 -12.54
C GLU A 62 6.23 23.36 -12.27
N THR A 63 5.54 22.58 -11.45
CA THR A 63 4.25 22.95 -10.88
C THR A 63 4.42 24.33 -10.25
N ASN A 64 3.85 25.34 -10.89
CA ASN A 64 3.60 26.67 -10.33
C ASN A 64 2.53 26.61 -9.21
N SER A 65 2.52 25.49 -8.48
CA SER A 65 1.83 25.30 -7.22
C SER A 65 2.65 26.07 -6.22
N SER A 66 2.29 27.34 -5.99
CA SER A 66 2.61 28.07 -4.77
C SER A 66 2.73 27.06 -3.62
N GLU A 67 3.98 26.68 -3.29
CA GLU A 67 4.27 25.48 -2.53
C GLU A 67 3.78 25.71 -1.13
N LYS A 68 2.52 25.36 -0.88
CA LYS A 68 2.00 25.25 0.46
C LYS A 68 2.65 24.01 1.03
N ARG A 69 3.90 24.16 1.45
CA ARG A 69 4.66 23.14 2.15
C ARG A 69 3.91 22.90 3.44
N CYS A 70 3.44 21.66 3.59
CA CYS A 70 2.89 21.22 4.85
C CYS A 70 3.98 21.30 5.92
N GLY A 71 3.59 21.54 7.17
CA GLY A 71 4.55 21.57 8.27
C GLY A 71 5.25 20.22 8.44
N ALA A 72 6.34 20.18 9.21
CA ALA A 72 7.07 18.92 9.49
C ALA A 72 6.19 17.82 10.12
N ASN A 73 5.11 18.21 10.78
CA ASN A 73 4.13 17.31 11.42
C ASN A 73 2.86 17.10 10.58
N ASP A 74 2.87 17.50 9.32
CA ASP A 74 1.74 17.38 8.41
C ASP A 74 2.13 16.55 7.17
N LEU A 75 1.23 15.67 6.77
CA LEU A 75 1.27 14.95 5.51
C LEU A 75 0.61 15.79 4.42
N ALA A 76 1.31 15.99 3.30
CA ALA A 76 0.72 16.56 2.10
C ALA A 76 -0.26 15.56 1.47
N VAL A 77 -1.52 15.95 1.41
CA VAL A 77 -2.61 15.22 0.77
C VAL A 77 -2.92 15.91 -0.56
N ILE A 78 -2.70 15.19 -1.66
CA ILE A 78 -2.88 15.69 -3.02
C ILE A 78 -4.21 15.19 -3.58
N GLN A 79 -5.10 16.12 -3.89
CA GLN A 79 -6.32 15.85 -4.62
C GLN A 79 -6.07 16.11 -6.11
N ALA A 80 -5.99 15.06 -6.91
CA ALA A 80 -5.95 15.19 -8.37
C ALA A 80 -7.29 15.74 -8.88
N ARG A 81 -7.25 16.85 -9.64
CA ARG A 81 -8.42 17.39 -10.34
C ARG A 81 -8.07 17.63 -11.79
N TRP A 82 -8.89 17.09 -12.68
CA TRP A 82 -8.72 17.23 -14.13
C TRP A 82 -8.93 18.67 -14.62
N ASP A 83 -9.83 19.42 -13.96
CA ASP A 83 -10.26 20.76 -14.40
C ASP A 83 -9.40 21.91 -13.84
N LYS A 84 -8.76 21.69 -12.69
CA LYS A 84 -8.18 22.77 -11.87
C LYS A 84 -6.76 22.47 -11.37
N GLY A 85 -6.16 21.38 -11.86
CA GLY A 85 -4.86 20.90 -11.40
C GLY A 85 -4.92 20.29 -10.00
N PRO A 86 -3.79 19.75 -9.51
CA PRO A 86 -3.73 19.13 -8.20
C PRO A 86 -3.92 20.17 -7.09
N ARG A 87 -4.71 19.83 -6.07
CA ARG A 87 -4.85 20.63 -4.85
C ARG A 87 -4.14 19.96 -3.70
N VAL A 88 -3.22 20.68 -3.05
CA VAL A 88 -2.55 20.21 -1.84
C VAL A 88 -3.31 20.68 -0.59
N SER A 89 -3.56 19.75 0.32
CA SER A 89 -4.06 20.01 1.68
C SER A 89 -3.12 19.36 2.69
N CYS A 90 -3.03 19.90 3.90
CA CYS A 90 -2.12 19.40 4.93
C CYS A 90 -2.90 18.66 6.02
N CYS A 91 -2.46 17.45 6.33
CA CYS A 91 -3.12 16.55 7.25
C CYS A 91 -2.18 16.18 8.41
N PRO A 92 -2.52 16.45 9.67
CA PRO A 92 -1.61 16.16 10.78
C PRO A 92 -1.25 14.67 10.85
N VAL A 93 0.04 14.32 10.83
CA VAL A 93 0.52 12.91 10.78
C VAL A 93 0.04 12.07 11.97
N SER A 94 -0.34 12.72 13.08
CA SER A 94 -0.88 12.09 14.27
C SER A 94 -2.29 11.53 14.08
N ARG A 95 -3.07 12.03 13.11
CA ARG A 95 -4.46 11.65 12.91
C ARG A 95 -4.60 10.43 11.99
N ALA A 96 -5.33 9.42 12.46
CA ALA A 96 -5.58 8.19 11.72
C ALA A 96 -6.46 8.39 10.47
N ASP A 97 -7.25 9.46 10.39
CA ASP A 97 -8.07 9.77 9.22
C ASP A 97 -7.25 10.38 8.07
N CYS A 98 -5.98 10.74 8.30
CA CYS A 98 -5.07 11.15 7.23
C CYS A 98 -4.67 9.99 6.30
N ASN A 99 -4.80 8.76 6.78
CA ASN A 99 -4.38 7.57 6.06
C ASN A 99 -5.27 7.35 4.85
N GLY A 100 -4.69 7.32 3.65
CA GLY A 100 -5.45 7.17 2.41
C GLY A 100 -6.38 8.33 2.08
N CYS A 101 -6.21 9.48 2.75
CA CYS A 101 -7.03 10.64 2.47
C CYS A 101 -6.63 11.28 1.13
N SER A 102 -7.60 11.63 0.30
CA SER A 102 -7.38 12.40 -0.94
C SER A 102 -7.67 13.88 -0.79
N TYR A 103 -8.39 14.29 0.26
CA TYR A 103 -8.62 15.70 0.58
C TYR A 103 -8.92 15.90 2.07
N PHE A 104 -8.14 16.77 2.74
CA PHE A 104 -8.31 17.04 4.17
C PHE A 104 -8.78 18.48 4.43
N SER A 105 -9.82 18.62 5.26
CA SER A 105 -10.36 19.91 5.71
C SER A 105 -11.07 19.75 7.06
N GLY A 106 -10.30 19.83 8.16
CA GLY A 106 -10.77 19.54 9.53
C GLY A 106 -11.02 18.06 9.82
N GLY A 107 -10.93 17.23 8.77
CA GLY A 107 -11.09 15.79 8.74
C GLY A 107 -11.00 15.32 7.30
N CYS A 108 -10.86 14.01 7.08
CA CYS A 108 -10.80 13.49 5.73
C CYS A 108 -12.15 13.60 5.01
N LYS A 109 -12.16 14.28 3.86
CA LYS A 109 -13.35 14.55 3.05
C LYS A 109 -13.43 13.70 1.78
N GLY A 110 -12.31 13.14 1.33
CA GLY A 110 -12.24 12.24 0.18
C GLY A 110 -11.23 11.15 0.44
N ARG A 111 -11.44 9.97 -0.13
CA ARG A 111 -10.51 8.84 -0.05
C ARG A 111 -9.74 8.69 -1.35
N GLN A 112 -8.52 8.18 -1.28
CA GLN A 112 -7.81 7.68 -2.44
C GLN A 112 -8.49 6.39 -2.94
N ALA A 113 -8.35 6.07 -4.23
CA ALA A 113 -9.11 5.01 -4.89
C ALA A 113 -8.91 3.61 -4.27
N ALA A 114 -7.77 3.36 -3.63
CA ALA A 114 -7.43 2.09 -3.00
C ALA A 114 -7.82 2.01 -1.50
N PHE A 115 -8.58 2.97 -0.98
CA PHE A 115 -8.86 3.08 0.45
C PHE A 115 -10.36 3.11 0.75
N VAL A 116 -10.77 2.33 1.75
CA VAL A 116 -12.14 2.31 2.29
C VAL A 116 -12.23 2.77 3.72
N LYS A 117 -13.41 3.27 4.07
CA LYS A 117 -13.82 3.40 5.46
C LYS A 117 -14.75 2.26 5.81
N ARG A 118 -14.41 1.47 6.83
CA ARG A 118 -15.29 0.43 7.36
C ARG A 118 -16.09 0.93 8.57
N PRO A 119 -17.23 0.30 8.89
CA PRO A 119 -17.92 0.54 10.15
C PRO A 119 -16.98 0.28 11.32
N GLY A 120 -16.82 1.25 12.22
CA GLY A 120 -15.92 1.14 13.38
C GLY A 120 -14.49 1.62 13.15
N ASP A 121 -14.04 1.75 11.89
CA ASP A 121 -12.69 2.25 11.59
C ASP A 121 -12.61 3.76 11.81
N SER A 122 -11.60 4.19 12.56
CA SER A 122 -11.25 5.60 12.75
C SER A 122 -10.46 6.19 11.57
N GLY A 123 -10.02 5.35 10.63
CA GLY A 123 -9.21 5.73 9.48
C GLY A 123 -9.70 5.14 8.16
N HIS A 124 -8.82 5.14 7.16
CA HIS A 124 -9.04 4.43 5.91
C HIS A 124 -8.04 3.28 5.77
N SER A 125 -8.58 2.12 5.40
CA SER A 125 -7.84 0.88 5.23
C SER A 125 -7.63 0.68 3.74
N ALA A 126 -6.40 0.34 3.33
CA ALA A 126 -6.19 -0.07 1.96
C ALA A 126 -6.83 -1.45 1.72
N CYS A 127 -7.31 -1.65 0.51
CA CYS A 127 -7.84 -2.93 0.06
C CYS A 127 -7.22 -3.27 -1.30
N SER A 128 -7.23 -4.55 -1.64
CA SER A 128 -6.99 -5.00 -3.01
C SER A 128 -7.94 -6.12 -3.35
N ASP A 129 -8.44 -6.12 -4.58
CA ASP A 129 -9.29 -7.18 -5.10
C ASP A 129 -8.49 -8.50 -5.18
N ILE A 130 -9.16 -9.66 -5.05
CA ILE A 130 -8.53 -10.95 -5.34
C ILE A 130 -8.23 -11.01 -6.84
N ALA A 131 -6.95 -11.07 -7.19
CA ALA A 131 -6.51 -11.14 -8.58
C ALA A 131 -7.09 -12.36 -9.30
N GLY A 132 -7.65 -12.14 -10.48
CA GLY A 132 -8.22 -13.21 -11.32
C GLY A 132 -9.61 -13.70 -10.91
N TRP A 133 -10.23 -13.12 -9.87
CA TRP A 133 -11.62 -13.45 -9.57
C TRP A 133 -12.57 -12.91 -10.66
N ILE A 134 -13.55 -13.73 -11.04
CA ILE A 134 -14.57 -13.43 -12.04
C ILE A 134 -15.92 -13.88 -11.49
N SER A 135 -16.95 -13.06 -11.66
CA SER A 135 -18.33 -13.39 -11.28
C SER A 135 -18.92 -14.50 -12.16
N GLU A 136 -20.06 -15.05 -11.75
CA GLU A 136 -20.85 -15.97 -12.58
C GLU A 136 -21.17 -15.39 -13.98
N ASP A 137 -21.46 -14.09 -14.06
CA ASP A 137 -21.70 -13.37 -15.33
C ASP A 137 -20.43 -13.07 -16.16
N GLY A 138 -19.26 -13.57 -15.77
CA GLY A 138 -18.00 -13.28 -16.48
C GLY A 138 -17.43 -11.88 -16.23
N LYS A 139 -17.87 -11.16 -15.18
CA LYS A 139 -17.39 -9.81 -14.85
C LYS A 139 -16.25 -9.85 -13.84
N THR A 140 -15.22 -9.04 -14.07
CA THR A 140 -14.14 -8.79 -13.12
C THR A 140 -14.56 -7.81 -12.03
N CYS A 141 -13.76 -7.72 -10.97
CA CYS A 141 -13.96 -6.77 -9.89
C CYS A 141 -13.99 -5.30 -10.35
N GLN A 142 -13.21 -4.92 -11.37
CA GLN A 142 -13.26 -3.57 -11.91
C GLN A 142 -14.58 -3.29 -12.64
N GLN A 143 -15.11 -4.30 -13.35
CA GLN A 143 -16.35 -4.20 -14.13
C GLN A 143 -17.62 -4.28 -13.27
N LEU A 144 -17.53 -4.86 -12.07
CA LEU A 144 -18.67 -4.97 -11.16
C LEU A 144 -19.07 -3.59 -10.62
N ALA A 145 -20.35 -3.23 -10.71
CA ALA A 145 -20.86 -2.06 -10.00
C ALA A 145 -20.96 -2.36 -8.50
N ALA A 146 -20.79 -1.35 -7.63
CA ALA A 146 -20.91 -1.54 -6.18
C ALA A 146 -22.30 -2.02 -5.74
N SER A 147 -23.34 -1.76 -6.54
CA SER A 147 -24.70 -2.26 -6.34
C SER A 147 -24.92 -3.69 -6.85
N SER A 148 -23.98 -4.25 -7.60
CA SER A 148 -24.05 -5.61 -8.17
C SER A 148 -23.29 -6.63 -7.32
N CYS A 149 -22.91 -6.24 -6.11
CA CYS A 149 -22.24 -7.11 -5.16
C CYS A 149 -23.24 -8.09 -4.52
N SER A 150 -22.80 -9.32 -4.33
CA SER A 150 -23.60 -10.49 -3.95
C SER A 150 -22.80 -11.42 -3.03
N GLU A 151 -23.52 -12.06 -2.12
CA GLU A 151 -23.03 -13.13 -1.24
C GLU A 151 -22.98 -14.51 -1.91
N THR A 152 -23.55 -14.64 -3.12
CA THR A 152 -23.49 -15.90 -3.87
C THR A 152 -22.04 -16.23 -4.20
N ARG A 153 -21.60 -17.40 -3.75
CA ARG A 153 -20.24 -17.88 -4.02
C ARG A 153 -20.15 -18.48 -5.42
N PHE A 154 -19.10 -18.11 -6.13
CA PHE A 154 -18.74 -18.66 -7.42
C PHE A 154 -17.25 -18.99 -7.41
N LEU A 155 -16.89 -20.23 -7.79
CA LEU A 155 -15.52 -20.74 -7.70
C LEU A 155 -14.88 -20.61 -6.29
N GLY A 156 -15.70 -20.75 -5.25
CA GLY A 156 -15.25 -20.79 -3.85
C GLY A 156 -15.31 -19.47 -3.08
N SER A 157 -15.54 -18.33 -3.75
CA SER A 157 -15.69 -17.03 -3.07
C SER A 157 -16.83 -16.19 -3.66
N SER A 158 -17.47 -15.38 -2.83
CA SER A 158 -18.48 -14.44 -3.29
C SER A 158 -17.85 -13.15 -3.83
N SER A 159 -18.62 -12.33 -4.54
CA SER A 159 -18.14 -11.00 -4.93
C SER A 159 -17.90 -10.09 -3.71
N ASN A 160 -18.63 -10.30 -2.60
CA ASN A 160 -18.41 -9.61 -1.33
C ASN A 160 -17.12 -10.03 -0.64
N GLU A 161 -16.68 -11.27 -0.83
CA GLU A 161 -15.41 -11.77 -0.32
C GLU A 161 -14.24 -11.42 -1.24
N ALA A 162 -14.44 -11.38 -2.55
CA ALA A 162 -13.37 -11.19 -3.52
C ALA A 162 -13.05 -9.73 -3.84
N CYS A 163 -14.05 -8.85 -3.85
CA CYS A 163 -13.81 -7.46 -4.18
C CYS A 163 -14.85 -6.47 -3.65
N CYS A 164 -16.12 -6.63 -4.03
CA CYS A 164 -17.27 -5.70 -3.83
C CYS A 164 -16.92 -4.22 -3.62
N LYS A 165 -15.91 -3.78 -4.38
CA LYS A 165 -15.15 -2.55 -4.28
C LYS A 165 -14.85 -2.15 -2.85
N CYS A 166 -13.90 -2.89 -2.30
CA CYS A 166 -13.09 -2.53 -1.15
C CYS A 166 -13.75 -2.86 0.21
N GLY A 167 -14.74 -3.76 0.20
CA GLY A 167 -15.31 -4.38 1.42
C GLY A 167 -14.83 -5.80 1.68
N GLY A 168 -14.52 -6.55 0.62
CA GLY A 168 -13.77 -7.82 0.65
C GLY A 168 -12.38 -7.66 0.02
N GLY A 169 -11.84 -8.76 -0.48
CA GLY A 169 -10.52 -8.83 -1.09
C GLY A 169 -9.42 -9.20 -0.10
N ILE A 170 -8.17 -9.05 -0.55
CA ILE A 170 -7.01 -9.20 0.33
C ILE A 170 -6.81 -7.88 1.05
N LEU A 171 -6.94 -7.91 2.37
CA LEU A 171 -6.44 -6.83 3.20
C LEU A 171 -4.96 -7.04 3.45
N THR A 172 -4.17 -6.34 2.68
CA THR A 172 -2.77 -6.16 2.99
C THR A 172 -2.61 -4.83 3.72
N SER A 173 -1.84 -4.83 4.80
CA SER A 173 -1.28 -3.57 5.30
C SER A 173 -0.59 -2.89 4.12
N THR A 174 -0.95 -1.65 3.82
CA THR A 174 -0.29 -0.94 2.72
C THR A 174 1.20 -0.86 3.03
N PRO A 175 2.08 -1.11 2.05
CA PRO A 175 3.49 -0.85 2.22
C PRO A 175 3.69 0.57 2.78
N PHE A 176 4.46 0.67 3.85
CA PHE A 176 4.75 1.92 4.53
C PHE A 176 6.26 2.05 4.70
N LYS A 177 6.77 3.26 4.77
CA LYS A 177 8.18 3.51 5.05
C LYS A 177 8.34 4.62 6.06
N TYR A 178 9.46 4.64 6.75
CA TYR A 178 9.88 5.82 7.48
C TYR A 178 10.64 6.73 6.54
N GLU A 179 10.65 8.02 6.85
CA GLU A 179 11.47 8.98 6.12
C GLU A 179 12.94 8.76 6.49
N ASP A 180 13.80 8.76 5.48
CA ASP A 180 15.24 8.75 5.69
C ASP A 180 15.64 10.08 6.31
N HIS A 181 15.83 10.07 7.63
CA HIS A 181 16.19 11.27 8.36
C HIS A 181 17.50 11.08 9.11
N VAL A 182 18.28 12.15 9.12
CA VAL A 182 19.55 12.23 9.83
C VAL A 182 19.35 13.05 11.09
N PHE A 183 19.33 12.38 12.25
CA PHE A 183 19.17 13.07 13.52
C PHE A 183 20.51 13.53 14.09
N THR A 184 20.50 14.69 14.75
CA THR A 184 21.61 15.11 15.62
C THR A 184 21.46 14.50 17.02
N LEU A 185 22.56 14.35 17.78
CA LEU A 185 22.51 13.73 19.12
C LEU A 185 21.64 14.49 20.15
N THR A 186 21.45 15.79 19.94
CA THR A 186 20.61 16.66 20.79
C THR A 186 19.13 16.59 20.43
N GLU A 187 18.81 16.12 19.23
CA GLU A 187 17.45 16.08 18.71
C GLU A 187 16.64 14.93 19.32
N ASN A 188 15.32 15.07 19.29
CA ASN A 188 14.41 13.97 19.62
C ASN A 188 14.08 13.20 18.35
N VAL A 189 14.29 11.88 18.37
CA VAL A 189 13.78 11.02 17.30
C VAL A 189 12.26 11.00 17.39
N ASN A 190 11.60 11.37 16.29
CA ASN A 190 10.15 11.38 16.15
C ASN A 190 9.80 11.02 14.71
N LEU A 191 9.87 9.73 14.38
CA LEU A 191 9.53 9.23 13.05
C LEU A 191 8.15 8.59 13.03
N TRP A 192 7.44 8.78 11.92
CA TRP A 192 6.13 8.20 11.68
C TRP A 192 6.15 7.38 10.39
N PRO A 193 5.43 6.26 10.34
CA PRO A 193 5.30 5.49 9.11
C PRO A 193 4.47 6.28 8.08
N LYS A 194 4.89 6.22 6.82
CA LYS A 194 4.26 6.92 5.70
C LYS A 194 4.00 5.93 4.55
N PRO A 195 2.74 5.69 4.16
CA PRO A 195 1.51 6.04 4.87
C PRO A 195 1.32 5.20 6.15
N ARG A 196 0.60 5.70 7.16
CA ARG A 196 0.34 4.96 8.41
C ARG A 196 -0.89 4.05 8.27
N THR A 197 -0.77 2.92 7.62
CA THR A 197 -1.95 2.11 7.20
C THR A 197 -2.26 0.93 8.10
N ALA A 198 -1.37 0.59 9.02
CA ALA A 198 -1.56 -0.48 9.99
C ALA A 198 -2.17 0.05 11.31
N SER A 199 -2.90 -0.82 12.00
CA SER A 199 -3.38 -0.57 13.37
C SER A 199 -2.33 -0.94 14.42
N HIS A 200 -1.45 -1.87 14.08
CA HIS A 200 -0.38 -2.33 14.95
C HIS A 200 0.92 -2.44 14.14
N TYR A 201 2.02 -2.00 14.74
CA TYR A 201 3.37 -2.09 14.21
C TYR A 201 4.23 -2.84 15.22
N GLY A 202 5.04 -3.75 14.73
CA GLY A 202 5.99 -4.50 15.52
C GLY A 202 7.42 -4.21 15.13
N LEU A 203 8.35 -4.72 15.92
CA LEU A 203 9.75 -4.88 15.56
C LEU A 203 10.06 -6.38 15.54
N THR A 204 10.95 -6.79 14.66
CA THR A 204 11.52 -8.14 14.70
C THR A 204 12.47 -8.29 15.89
N GLU A 205 12.69 -9.54 16.35
CA GLU A 205 13.49 -9.83 17.55
C GLU A 205 14.97 -9.41 17.43
N ASP A 206 15.47 -9.30 16.21
CA ASP A 206 16.83 -8.86 15.88
C ASP A 206 17.00 -7.33 15.87
N CYS A 207 15.95 -6.57 16.20
CA CYS A 207 16.01 -5.12 16.19
C CYS A 207 16.66 -4.52 17.46
N GLU A 208 17.76 -3.81 17.25
CA GLU A 208 18.55 -3.20 18.33
C GLU A 208 18.03 -1.85 18.84
N PHE A 209 16.76 -1.49 18.60
CA PHE A 209 16.19 -0.20 19.05
C PHE A 209 16.39 0.04 20.55
N ALA A 210 16.20 -1.00 21.36
CA ALA A 210 16.36 -0.92 22.81
C ALA A 210 17.80 -0.57 23.24
N LEU A 211 18.82 -1.01 22.48
CA LEU A 211 20.24 -0.69 22.79
C LEU A 211 20.52 0.81 22.69
N TYR A 212 19.77 1.52 21.85
CA TYR A 212 19.90 2.96 21.63
C TYR A 212 18.83 3.78 22.37
N GLY A 213 18.06 3.15 23.26
CA GLY A 213 16.98 3.81 24.00
C GLY A 213 15.80 4.23 23.11
N LEU A 214 15.64 3.61 21.93
CA LEU A 214 14.52 3.83 21.03
C LEU A 214 13.39 2.82 21.30
N THR A 215 12.17 3.22 20.98
CA THR A 215 10.99 2.38 21.03
C THR A 215 10.08 2.65 19.85
N LEU A 216 9.33 1.62 19.44
CA LEU A 216 8.25 1.70 18.48
C LEU A 216 6.91 1.63 19.23
N VAL A 217 6.09 2.67 19.11
CA VAL A 217 4.76 2.69 19.70
C VAL A 217 3.83 1.83 18.83
N GLY A 218 3.47 0.63 19.30
CA GLY A 218 2.76 -0.36 18.49
C GLY A 218 1.48 0.14 17.82
N GLY A 219 0.63 0.89 18.52
CA GLY A 219 -0.62 1.41 17.94
C GLY A 219 -0.46 2.54 16.91
N SER A 220 0.73 3.15 16.80
CA SER A 220 0.97 4.27 15.89
C SER A 220 2.11 4.07 14.91
N GLY A 221 2.99 3.12 15.17
CA GLY A 221 4.26 2.99 14.48
C GLY A 221 5.22 4.13 14.77
N GLN A 222 4.95 4.98 15.76
CA GLN A 222 5.85 6.10 16.05
C GLN A 222 7.17 5.57 16.62
N VAL A 223 8.28 5.91 15.99
CA VAL A 223 9.61 5.67 16.56
C VAL A 223 10.03 6.90 17.36
N LYS A 224 10.32 6.69 18.63
CA LYS A 224 10.78 7.74 19.54
C LYS A 224 11.76 7.22 20.58
N TYR A 225 12.43 8.12 21.29
CA TYR A 225 13.17 7.75 22.49
C TYR A 225 12.22 7.31 23.61
N ILE A 226 12.67 6.37 24.43
CA ILE A 226 12.02 6.02 25.70
C ILE A 226 12.29 7.16 26.69
N ASP A 227 11.25 7.70 27.31
CA ASP A 227 11.33 8.92 28.13
C ASP A 227 12.32 8.81 29.31
N SER A 228 12.58 7.58 29.79
CA SER A 228 13.53 7.28 30.88
C SER A 228 14.90 6.78 30.42
N ALA A 229 15.11 6.53 29.12
CA ALA A 229 16.36 5.99 28.62
C ALA A 229 17.43 7.08 28.45
N LYS A 230 18.68 6.74 28.79
CA LYS A 230 19.82 7.61 28.50
C LYS A 230 20.03 7.67 26.98
N LYS A 231 19.94 8.88 26.41
CA LYS A 231 20.25 9.10 25.00
C LYS A 231 21.71 8.71 24.68
N PRO A 232 21.97 8.15 23.49
CA PRO A 232 23.32 7.78 23.09
C PRO A 232 24.23 8.99 22.99
N SER A 233 25.47 8.87 23.48
CA SER A 233 26.48 9.93 23.43
C SER A 233 27.33 9.90 22.16
N GLN A 234 27.18 8.87 21.32
CA GLN A 234 27.91 8.69 20.08
C GLN A 234 26.93 8.44 18.92
N PRO A 235 27.28 8.82 17.69
CA PRO A 235 26.48 8.50 16.51
C PRO A 235 26.32 6.99 16.34
N PHE A 236 25.15 6.58 15.86
CA PHE A 236 24.84 5.18 15.60
C PHE A 236 23.98 5.05 14.34
N LYS A 237 23.90 3.84 13.82
CA LYS A 237 23.01 3.47 12.71
C LYS A 237 22.31 2.19 13.13
N VAL A 238 20.98 2.18 13.04
CA VAL A 238 20.19 0.97 13.30
C VAL A 238 19.26 0.74 12.12
N THR A 239 19.18 -0.53 11.72
CA THR A 239 18.32 -1.01 10.65
C THR A 239 17.46 -2.11 11.24
N CYS A 240 16.16 -1.97 11.14
CA CYS A 240 15.22 -2.96 11.63
C CYS A 240 14.12 -3.22 10.61
N LYS A 241 13.58 -4.44 10.66
CA LYS A 241 12.34 -4.78 9.97
C LYS A 241 11.18 -4.48 10.89
N ALA A 242 10.20 -3.74 10.37
CA ALA A 242 8.99 -3.39 11.11
C ALA A 242 7.78 -4.05 10.44
N PRO A 243 7.31 -5.22 10.93
CA PRO A 243 6.04 -5.77 10.45
C PRO A 243 4.89 -4.84 10.81
N ALA A 244 3.89 -4.78 9.93
CA ALA A 244 2.63 -4.11 10.14
C ALA A 244 1.48 -5.11 10.11
N GLU A 245 0.55 -4.95 11.04
CA GLU A 245 -0.70 -5.68 11.07
C GLU A 245 -1.87 -4.70 11.00
N SER A 246 -2.78 -4.95 10.06
CA SER A 246 -4.09 -4.34 10.02
C SER A 246 -5.02 -5.21 10.86
N SER A 247 -5.43 -4.72 12.03
CA SER A 247 -6.40 -5.39 12.88
C SER A 247 -7.70 -5.52 12.10
N HIS A 248 -7.99 -6.72 11.66
CA HIS A 248 -9.29 -7.01 11.08
C HIS A 248 -10.29 -7.01 12.24
N TYR A 249 -10.90 -5.86 12.52
CA TYR A 249 -11.95 -5.79 13.53
C TYR A 249 -13.18 -6.51 12.96
N GLY A 250 -13.45 -7.72 13.48
CA GLY A 250 -14.66 -8.47 13.19
C GLY A 250 -14.41 -9.90 12.76
N ASP A 251 -14.07 -10.77 13.72
CA ASP A 251 -14.96 -11.82 14.22
C ASP A 251 -14.12 -12.83 15.01
N GLU A 252 -13.89 -12.56 16.31
CA GLU A 252 -13.18 -13.52 17.18
C GLU A 252 -13.89 -14.89 17.24
N THR A 253 -15.14 -15.02 16.77
CA THR A 253 -15.82 -16.32 16.67
C THR A 253 -15.42 -17.16 15.45
N LYS A 254 -14.60 -16.63 14.54
CA LYS A 254 -14.05 -17.36 13.38
C LYS A 254 -12.53 -17.48 13.37
N ARG A 255 -11.86 -17.37 14.53
CA ARG A 255 -10.49 -17.87 14.68
C ARG A 255 -10.52 -19.40 14.51
N LEU A 256 -10.24 -19.88 13.30
CA LEU A 256 -9.68 -21.22 13.14
C LEU A 256 -8.44 -21.30 14.05
N PRO A 257 -8.32 -22.32 14.91
CA PRO A 257 -7.20 -22.42 15.81
C PRO A 257 -5.92 -22.57 14.97
N SER A 258 -5.10 -21.53 14.95
CA SER A 258 -3.68 -21.69 14.65
C SER A 258 -3.11 -22.56 15.76
N GLN A 259 -2.95 -23.85 15.45
CA GLN A 259 -2.29 -24.84 16.28
C GLN A 259 -0.89 -24.33 16.62
N LEU A 260 -0.75 -23.72 17.78
CA LEU A 260 0.51 -23.53 18.48
C LEU A 260 0.87 -24.86 19.13
N THR A 261 1.41 -25.79 18.35
CA THR A 261 2.19 -26.91 18.91
C THR A 261 3.50 -26.35 19.45
N ARG A 262 3.54 -26.11 20.77
CA ARG A 262 4.79 -26.10 21.53
C ARG A 262 5.05 -27.52 21.99
N SER A 263 6.04 -28.18 21.39
CA SER A 263 6.77 -29.27 22.02
C SER A 263 7.99 -28.69 22.71
N TRP A 264 8.18 -29.09 23.97
CA TRP A 264 9.33 -28.76 24.82
C TRP A 264 10.63 -29.33 24.25
#